data_AF-A0A2T6AVY1-F1
#
_entry.id   AF-A0A2T6AVY1-F1
#
_cell.length_a   1.000
_cell.length_b   1.000
_cell.length_c   1.000
_cell.angle_alpha   90.00
_cell.angle_beta   90.00
_cell.angle_gamma   90.00
#
_symmetry.space_group_name_H-M   'P 1'
#
loop_
_entity.id
_entity.type
_entity.pdbx_description
1 polymer ?
#
loop_
_entity_poly.entity_id
_entity_poly.type
_entity_poly.pdbx_seq_one_letter_code
_entity_poly.pdbx_strand_id
1 'polypeptide(L)'
;MAYTAKALMLLAVLGLAACNNPDRYGAGGAGGAGGAGGAGGIGSQGLGGPSDPNSVAYFNQTIGDRVLFLVDQSTLSPEAQTILAQQAQWLQSHADYAIIVEGHADEQGTREYNLALGARRASAVQNYLISQGVAAHRMRTISYGKERPVEVCPSEACFSKNRRAVTVLSMGAGA
;
A
#
# COMPACT_ATOMS: atom_id res chain seq x y z
N MET A 1 -32.50 -61.98 -9.40
CA MET A 1 -33.96 -61.93 -9.71
C MET A 1 -34.57 -61.01 -8.67
N ALA A 2 -34.77 -59.71 -8.93
CA ALA A 2 -35.67 -59.06 -9.90
C ALA A 2 -36.95 -58.57 -9.20
N TYR A 3 -36.99 -57.27 -8.88
CA TYR A 3 -38.13 -56.35 -8.90
C TYR A 3 -37.49 -54.94 -9.08
N THR A 4 -37.29 -54.35 -10.26
CA THR A 4 -38.27 -53.69 -11.15
C THR A 4 -39.51 -53.20 -10.40
N ALA A 5 -39.94 -51.94 -10.41
CA ALA A 5 -39.57 -50.77 -11.18
C ALA A 5 -40.39 -49.56 -10.65
N LYS A 6 -40.07 -48.35 -11.14
CA LYS A 6 -40.90 -47.12 -11.14
C LYS A 6 -40.84 -46.33 -9.82
N ALA A 7 -40.58 -45.03 -9.75
CA ALA A 7 -40.79 -43.95 -10.71
C ALA A 7 -39.69 -42.88 -10.45
N LEU A 8 -38.94 -42.48 -11.47
CA LEU A 8 -39.16 -41.30 -12.32
C LEU A 8 -38.78 -39.97 -11.64
N MET A 9 -37.66 -39.42 -12.12
CA MET A 9 -37.38 -38.01 -12.39
C MET A 9 -37.77 -36.95 -11.36
N LEU A 10 -36.78 -36.19 -10.89
CA LEU A 10 -36.58 -34.81 -11.39
C LEU A 10 -35.27 -34.22 -10.86
N LEU A 11 -34.42 -33.84 -11.81
CA LEU A 11 -33.32 -32.89 -11.66
C LEU A 11 -33.87 -31.56 -11.12
N ALA A 12 -33.26 -31.04 -10.05
CA ALA A 12 -33.24 -29.61 -9.78
C ALA A 12 -31.85 -29.24 -9.26
N VAL A 13 -31.03 -28.79 -10.21
CA VAL A 13 -29.78 -28.06 -9.99
C VAL A 13 -30.11 -26.79 -9.21
N LEU A 14 -29.55 -26.65 -8.01
CA LEU A 14 -29.42 -25.35 -7.34
C LEU A 14 -27.93 -25.03 -7.29
N GLY A 15 -27.45 -24.46 -8.40
CA GLY A 15 -26.17 -23.77 -8.42
C GLY A 15 -26.31 -22.49 -7.59
N LEU A 16 -25.56 -22.40 -6.49
CA LEU A 16 -25.31 -21.11 -5.85
C LEU A 16 -24.36 -20.31 -6.77
N ALA A 17 -24.94 -19.55 -7.70
CA ALA A 17 -24.26 -18.40 -8.27
C ALA A 17 -24.25 -17.31 -7.20
N ALA A 18 -23.12 -17.12 -6.54
CA ALA A 18 -22.87 -15.93 -5.73
C ALA A 18 -22.68 -14.74 -6.69
N CYS A 19 -23.75 -13.99 -6.96
CA CYS A 19 -23.64 -12.66 -7.53
C CYS A 19 -22.99 -11.74 -6.48
N ASN A 20 -21.73 -11.37 -6.72
CA ASN A 20 -21.07 -10.28 -5.99
C ASN A 20 -21.70 -8.96 -6.44
N ASN A 21 -22.64 -8.43 -5.64
CA ASN A 21 -23.25 -7.13 -5.87
C ASN A 21 -22.64 -6.13 -4.86
N PRO A 22 -21.84 -5.15 -5.29
CA PRO A 22 -21.17 -4.21 -4.39
C PRO A 22 -22.12 -3.24 -3.67
N ASP A 23 -23.43 -3.27 -3.97
CA ASP A 23 -24.41 -2.32 -3.42
C ASP A 23 -25.19 -2.82 -2.19
N ARG A 24 -24.66 -3.82 -1.47
CA ARG A 24 -25.38 -4.44 -0.33
C ARG A 24 -25.16 -3.76 1.03
N TYR A 25 -24.28 -2.76 1.11
CA TYR A 25 -24.18 -1.87 2.27
C TYR A 25 -24.87 -0.55 1.94
N GLY A 26 -26.16 -0.46 2.30
CA GLY A 26 -27.10 0.44 1.67
C GLY A 26 -26.98 1.94 2.00
N ALA A 27 -27.52 2.73 1.09
CA ALA A 27 -28.57 3.69 1.40
C ALA A 27 -29.46 3.80 0.14
N GLY A 28 -30.73 3.45 0.27
CA GLY A 28 -31.70 3.53 -0.82
C GLY A 28 -31.91 4.97 -1.30
N GLY A 29 -32.00 5.14 -2.61
CA GLY A 29 -32.35 6.41 -3.24
C GLY A 29 -32.43 6.25 -4.76
N ALA A 30 -33.64 6.05 -5.26
CA ALA A 30 -33.95 6.07 -6.68
C ALA A 30 -33.58 7.42 -7.31
N GLY A 31 -33.08 7.39 -8.55
CA GLY A 31 -33.20 8.47 -9.54
C GLY A 31 -32.56 9.81 -9.19
N GLY A 32 -31.50 10.18 -9.90
CA GLY A 32 -30.95 11.53 -9.81
C GLY A 32 -29.93 11.82 -10.89
N ALA A 33 -30.40 12.17 -12.08
CA ALA A 33 -29.61 12.94 -13.03
C ALA A 33 -29.36 14.34 -12.47
N GLY A 34 -28.11 14.81 -12.56
CA GLY A 34 -27.74 16.23 -12.44
C GLY A 34 -27.54 16.75 -11.01
N GLY A 35 -26.42 17.43 -10.78
CA GLY A 35 -26.18 18.14 -9.53
C GLY A 35 -24.78 18.75 -9.44
N ALA A 36 -24.61 19.91 -10.06
CA ALA A 36 -23.47 20.79 -9.89
C ALA A 36 -23.37 21.33 -8.44
N GLY A 37 -22.14 21.65 -8.03
CA GLY A 37 -21.82 22.73 -7.08
C GLY A 37 -22.24 22.54 -5.62
N GLY A 38 -21.27 22.29 -4.74
CA GLY A 38 -21.45 22.36 -3.29
C GLY A 38 -20.12 22.34 -2.54
N ALA A 39 -19.73 23.51 -2.04
CA ALA A 39 -18.52 23.75 -1.26
C ALA A 39 -18.53 23.04 0.11
N GLY A 40 -17.35 22.64 0.60
CA GLY A 40 -17.11 22.46 2.03
C GLY A 40 -16.83 21.04 2.55
N GLY A 41 -16.49 20.06 1.71
CA GLY A 41 -15.96 18.78 2.15
C GLY A 41 -14.44 18.75 2.05
N ILE A 42 -13.74 18.23 3.08
CA ILE A 42 -12.34 17.79 2.94
C ILE A 42 -12.26 16.82 1.76
N GLY A 43 -11.75 17.31 0.64
CA GLY A 43 -11.77 16.58 -0.62
C GLY A 43 -10.96 15.29 -0.49
N SER A 44 -11.64 14.14 -0.52
CA SER A 44 -11.05 12.80 -0.76
C SER A 44 -10.40 12.69 -2.16
N GLN A 45 -10.24 13.82 -2.86
CA GLN A 45 -9.87 13.93 -4.26
C GLN A 45 -8.47 13.39 -4.58
N GLY A 46 -7.60 13.20 -3.58
CA GLY A 46 -6.32 12.50 -3.75
C GLY A 46 -6.23 11.11 -3.14
N LEU A 47 -7.23 10.67 -2.37
CA LEU A 47 -7.22 9.30 -1.84
C LEU A 47 -7.53 8.31 -2.96
N GLY A 48 -8.51 8.64 -3.82
CA GLY A 48 -8.92 7.86 -4.97
C GLY A 48 -9.15 6.36 -4.69
N GLY A 49 -9.38 5.58 -5.74
CA GLY A 49 -9.52 4.12 -5.63
C GLY A 49 -8.26 3.41 -6.15
N PRO A 50 -7.99 2.15 -5.76
CA PRO A 50 -6.83 1.39 -6.26
C PRO A 50 -6.81 1.19 -7.78
N SER A 51 -7.92 1.43 -8.47
CA SER A 51 -8.05 1.38 -9.92
C SER A 51 -7.74 2.72 -10.61
N ASP A 52 -7.64 3.83 -9.86
CA ASP A 52 -7.32 5.15 -10.39
C ASP A 52 -5.80 5.36 -10.39
N PRO A 53 -5.13 5.42 -11.56
CA PRO A 53 -3.68 5.56 -11.65
C PRO A 53 -3.12 6.82 -11.00
N ASN A 54 -3.93 7.86 -10.77
CA ASN A 54 -3.45 9.12 -10.19
C ASN A 54 -3.59 9.17 -8.66
N SER A 55 -4.12 8.12 -8.06
CA SER A 55 -4.46 8.09 -6.64
C SER A 55 -3.34 7.58 -5.74
N VAL A 56 -3.30 8.05 -4.50
CA VAL A 56 -2.42 7.49 -3.47
C VAL A 56 -2.75 6.02 -3.18
N ALA A 57 -4.02 5.62 -3.28
CA ALA A 57 -4.42 4.22 -3.13
C ALA A 57 -3.77 3.31 -4.19
N TYR A 58 -3.69 3.74 -5.44
CA TYR A 58 -3.01 3.01 -6.51
C TYR A 58 -1.51 2.86 -6.22
N PHE A 59 -0.85 3.93 -5.78
CA PHE A 59 0.56 3.86 -5.39
C PHE A 59 0.79 2.82 -4.26
N ASN A 60 -0.04 2.86 -3.22
CA ASN A 60 0.13 2.00 -2.05
C ASN A 60 -0.17 0.52 -2.34
N GLN A 61 -1.17 0.23 -3.17
CA GLN A 61 -1.70 -1.12 -3.34
C GLN A 61 -1.25 -1.81 -4.62
N THR A 62 -1.12 -1.04 -5.71
CA THR A 62 -0.79 -1.59 -7.04
C THR A 62 0.71 -1.57 -7.30
N ILE A 63 1.39 -0.47 -6.98
CA ILE A 63 2.86 -0.37 -7.09
C ILE A 63 3.53 -0.99 -5.86
N GLY A 64 2.98 -0.70 -4.69
CA GLY A 64 3.55 -1.06 -3.39
C GLY A 64 4.37 0.09 -2.82
N ASP A 65 3.99 0.52 -1.61
CA ASP A 65 4.60 1.65 -0.89
C ASP A 65 5.88 1.27 -0.13
N ARG A 66 6.17 -0.01 0.02
CA ARG A 66 7.20 -0.51 0.95
C ARG A 66 8.25 -1.35 0.28
N VAL A 67 9.45 -1.29 0.85
CA VAL A 67 10.55 -2.22 0.57
C VAL A 67 11.08 -2.84 1.84
N LEU A 68 11.54 -4.09 1.73
CA LEU A 68 12.02 -4.87 2.87
C LEU A 68 13.55 -4.94 2.89
N PHE A 69 14.08 -5.20 4.10
CA PHE A 69 15.50 -5.34 4.34
C PHE A 69 15.82 -6.63 5.11
N LEU A 70 17.01 -7.15 4.84
CA LEU A 70 17.59 -8.23 5.65
C LEU A 70 18.00 -7.73 7.04
N VAL A 71 18.24 -8.68 7.95
CA VAL A 71 18.73 -8.43 9.31
C VAL A 71 19.99 -7.57 9.24
N ASP A 72 20.03 -6.53 10.08
CA ASP A 72 21.14 -5.56 10.21
C ASP A 72 21.58 -4.84 8.92
N GLN A 73 20.80 -4.91 7.85
CA GLN A 73 21.15 -4.32 6.56
C GLN A 73 20.28 -3.12 6.20
N SER A 74 20.90 -2.20 5.45
CA SER A 74 20.24 -1.08 4.74
C SER A 74 20.48 -1.13 3.23
N THR A 75 21.03 -2.24 2.72
CA THR A 75 21.25 -2.47 1.30
C THR A 75 19.93 -2.83 0.61
N LEU A 76 19.67 -2.24 -0.54
CA LEU A 76 18.48 -2.53 -1.34
C LEU A 76 18.66 -3.83 -2.12
N SER A 77 17.79 -4.80 -1.90
CA SER A 77 17.74 -6.04 -2.69
C SER A 77 17.30 -5.75 -4.14
N PRO A 78 17.54 -6.66 -5.11
CA PRO A 78 17.03 -6.50 -6.47
C PRO A 78 15.51 -6.32 -6.54
N GLU A 79 14.77 -7.01 -5.67
CA GLU A 79 13.32 -6.87 -5.55
C GLU A 79 12.93 -5.48 -5.04
N ALA A 80 13.62 -4.96 -4.00
CA ALA A 80 13.41 -3.60 -3.53
C ALA A 80 13.70 -2.56 -4.62
N GLN A 81 14.78 -2.73 -5.38
CA GLN A 81 15.13 -1.84 -6.50
C GLN A 81 14.05 -1.88 -7.61
N THR A 82 13.45 -3.03 -7.87
CA THR A 82 12.37 -3.19 -8.85
C THR A 82 11.13 -2.41 -8.42
N ILE A 83 10.71 -2.53 -7.16
CA ILE A 83 9.58 -1.77 -6.60
C ILE A 83 9.89 -0.27 -6.65
N LEU A 84 11.08 0.13 -6.21
CA LEU A 84 11.47 1.55 -6.20
C LEU A 84 11.59 2.15 -7.59
N ALA A 85 11.96 1.38 -8.62
CA ALA A 85 11.94 1.84 -10.00
C ALA A 85 10.52 2.16 -10.47
N GLN A 86 9.54 1.31 -10.12
CA GLN A 86 8.12 1.57 -10.42
C GLN A 86 7.59 2.78 -9.63
N GLN A 87 7.95 2.90 -8.35
CA GLN A 87 7.62 4.08 -7.55
C GLN A 87 8.21 5.35 -8.19
N ALA A 88 9.48 5.32 -8.60
CA ALA A 88 10.13 6.47 -9.22
C ALA A 88 9.47 6.87 -10.55
N GLN A 89 9.07 5.91 -11.38
CA GLN A 89 8.35 6.18 -12.62
C GLN A 89 7.03 6.90 -12.34
N TRP A 90 6.26 6.42 -11.36
CA TRP A 90 4.99 7.04 -10.98
C TRP A 90 5.18 8.43 -10.37
N LEU A 91 6.18 8.60 -9.51
CA LEU A 91 6.48 9.88 -8.85
C LEU A 91 6.97 10.96 -9.82
N GLN A 92 7.54 10.57 -10.97
CA GLN A 92 7.92 11.50 -12.03
C GLN A 92 6.71 12.05 -12.78
N SER A 93 5.66 11.26 -12.98
CA SER A 93 4.42 11.74 -13.61
C SER A 93 3.48 12.48 -12.65
N HIS A 94 3.71 12.36 -11.33
CA HIS A 94 2.90 12.99 -10.29
C HIS A 94 3.76 13.89 -9.40
N ALA A 95 4.20 15.01 -9.97
CA ALA A 95 5.16 15.93 -9.35
C ALA A 95 4.58 16.75 -8.17
N ASP A 96 3.26 16.76 -8.02
CA ASP A 96 2.49 17.46 -7.01
C ASP A 96 2.57 16.83 -5.61
N TYR A 97 2.93 15.54 -5.51
CA TYR A 97 3.09 14.88 -4.22
C TYR A 97 4.42 15.19 -3.54
N ALA A 98 4.35 15.55 -2.26
CA ALA A 98 5.49 15.50 -1.36
C ALA A 98 5.68 14.07 -0.84
N ILE A 99 6.93 13.71 -0.56
CA ILE A 99 7.35 12.34 -0.24
C ILE A 99 8.03 12.33 1.12
N ILE A 100 7.60 11.42 1.98
CA ILE A 100 8.24 11.10 3.25
C ILE A 100 8.69 9.65 3.17
N VAL A 101 9.99 9.41 3.33
CA VAL A 101 10.51 8.04 3.43
C VAL A 101 10.69 7.69 4.91
N GLU A 102 9.88 6.77 5.38
CA GLU A 102 9.89 6.29 6.77
C GLU A 102 10.75 5.03 6.88
N GLY A 103 11.75 5.05 7.76
CA GLY A 103 12.64 3.92 8.00
C GLY A 103 12.35 3.21 9.32
N HIS A 104 12.17 1.89 9.25
CA HIS A 104 11.81 1.02 10.38
C HIS A 104 12.82 -0.11 10.59
N ALA A 105 12.86 -0.61 11.82
CA ALA A 105 13.60 -1.78 12.26
C ALA A 105 12.69 -2.74 13.03
N ASP A 106 13.15 -3.98 13.21
CA ASP A 106 12.48 -4.94 14.09
C ASP A 106 12.80 -4.64 15.57
N GLU A 107 12.21 -5.40 16.49
CA GLU A 107 12.26 -5.13 17.92
C GLU A 107 13.61 -5.43 18.59
N GLN A 108 14.49 -6.14 17.87
CA GLN A 108 15.77 -6.63 18.38
C GLN A 108 16.79 -5.49 18.54
N GLY A 109 17.66 -5.57 19.55
CA GLY A 109 18.69 -4.55 19.80
C GLY A 109 18.20 -3.30 20.53
N THR A 110 19.09 -2.31 20.68
CA THR A 110 18.79 -1.07 21.41
C THR A 110 17.92 -0.12 20.59
N ARG A 111 17.22 0.78 21.28
CA ARG A 111 16.38 1.79 20.64
C ARG A 111 17.20 2.71 19.74
N GLU A 112 18.33 3.19 20.23
CA GLU A 112 19.22 4.14 19.56
C GLU A 112 19.83 3.52 18.30
N TYR A 113 20.24 2.24 18.39
CA TYR A 113 20.73 1.49 17.24
C TYR A 113 19.66 1.38 16.15
N ASN A 114 18.43 1.04 16.52
CA ASN A 114 17.33 0.89 15.56
C ASN A 114 16.87 2.20 14.95
N LEU A 115 16.93 3.31 15.69
CA LEU A 115 16.73 4.65 15.12
C LEU A 115 17.80 4.97 14.07
N ALA A 116 19.07 4.66 14.36
CA ALA A 116 20.14 4.85 13.38
C ALA A 116 19.99 3.92 12.15
N LEU A 117 19.62 2.65 12.37
CA LEU A 117 19.41 1.68 11.29
C LEU A 117 18.22 2.07 10.40
N GLY A 118 17.11 2.51 10.99
CA GLY A 118 15.97 3.02 10.24
C GLY A 118 16.35 4.28 9.44
N ALA A 119 17.14 5.20 9.99
CA ALA A 119 17.62 6.37 9.26
C ALA A 119 18.47 5.99 8.03
N ARG A 120 19.36 4.99 8.16
CA ARG A 120 20.13 4.46 7.03
C ARG A 120 19.24 3.85 5.95
N ARG A 121 18.21 3.08 6.33
CA ARG A 121 17.23 2.49 5.40
C ARG A 121 16.44 3.55 4.64
N ALA A 122 15.94 4.56 5.34
CA ALA A 122 15.23 5.68 4.71
C ALA A 122 16.14 6.45 3.74
N SER A 123 17.40 6.68 4.13
CA SER A 123 18.39 7.34 3.27
C SER A 123 18.72 6.52 2.03
N ALA A 124 18.84 5.19 2.15
CA ALA A 124 19.09 4.31 1.01
C ALA A 124 17.96 4.39 -0.03
N VAL A 125 16.70 4.36 0.42
CA VAL A 125 15.52 4.53 -0.45
C VAL A 125 15.50 5.91 -1.08
N GLN A 126 15.69 6.98 -0.30
CA GLN A 126 15.72 8.35 -0.81
C GLN A 126 16.79 8.51 -1.90
N ASN A 127 18.01 8.05 -1.64
CA ASN A 127 19.12 8.16 -2.60
C ASN A 127 18.83 7.38 -3.89
N TYR A 128 18.19 6.20 -3.77
CA TYR A 128 17.79 5.44 -4.94
C TYR A 128 16.73 6.19 -5.76
N LEU A 129 15.66 6.71 -5.14
CA LEU A 129 14.63 7.49 -5.84
C LEU A 129 15.21 8.75 -6.52
N ILE A 130 16.15 9.44 -5.86
CA ILE A 130 16.89 10.56 -6.46
C ILE A 130 17.67 10.11 -7.70
N SER A 131 18.38 8.97 -7.60
CA SER A 131 19.14 8.42 -8.74
C SER A 131 18.26 8.04 -9.94
N GLN A 132 16.97 7.78 -9.69
CA GLN A 132 15.96 7.49 -10.71
C GLN A 132 15.25 8.75 -11.24
N GLY A 133 15.65 9.95 -10.81
CA GLY A 133 15.13 11.22 -11.32
C GLY A 133 14.06 11.90 -10.46
N VAL A 134 13.70 11.36 -9.29
CA VAL A 134 12.76 12.03 -8.38
C VAL A 134 13.47 13.22 -7.71
N ALA A 135 12.88 14.41 -7.81
CA ALA A 135 13.51 15.63 -7.32
C ALA A 135 13.71 15.62 -5.79
N ALA A 136 14.95 15.84 -5.33
CA ALA A 136 15.32 15.75 -3.92
C ALA A 136 14.53 16.68 -2.99
N HIS A 137 14.18 17.89 -3.45
CA HIS A 137 13.42 18.86 -2.66
C HIS A 137 12.00 18.40 -2.29
N ARG A 138 11.47 17.38 -3.00
CA ARG A 138 10.16 16.77 -2.70
C ARG A 138 10.23 15.73 -1.59
N MET A 139 11.44 15.31 -1.20
CA MET A 139 11.67 14.17 -0.32
C MET A 139 12.28 14.57 1.02
N ARG A 140 11.75 14.01 2.10
CA ARG A 140 12.39 14.00 3.41
C ARG A 140 12.38 12.60 4.01
N THR A 141 13.30 12.32 4.93
CA THR A 141 13.38 11.04 5.63
C THR A 141 12.95 11.19 7.09
N ILE A 142 12.35 10.14 7.64
CA ILE A 142 12.07 10.00 9.07
C ILE A 142 12.49 8.60 9.49
N SER A 143 13.06 8.43 10.68
CA SER A 143 13.22 7.11 11.26
C SER A 143 12.33 6.93 12.47
N TYR A 144 11.59 5.82 12.49
CA TYR A 144 10.88 5.36 13.69
C TYR A 144 11.63 4.23 14.40
N GLY A 145 12.72 3.72 13.83
CA GLY A 145 13.39 2.53 14.35
C GLY A 145 12.38 1.42 14.64
N LYS A 146 12.36 0.95 15.89
CA LYS A 146 11.44 -0.11 16.36
C LYS A 146 10.13 0.38 16.96
N GLU A 147 9.86 1.68 16.95
CA GLU A 147 8.73 2.30 17.66
C GLU A 147 7.38 2.14 16.93
N ARG A 148 7.39 1.73 15.65
CA ARG A 148 6.19 1.54 14.82
C ARG A 148 6.20 0.19 14.09
N PRO A 149 6.09 -0.94 14.82
CA PRO A 149 6.01 -2.26 14.22
C PRO A 149 4.68 -2.42 13.46
N VAL A 150 4.71 -3.18 12.37
CA VAL A 150 3.49 -3.62 11.66
C VAL A 150 2.95 -4.89 12.30
N GLU A 151 3.85 -5.78 12.72
CA GLU A 151 3.51 -7.02 13.42
C GLU A 151 4.21 -7.05 14.77
N VAL A 152 3.50 -7.49 15.80
CA VAL A 152 4.07 -7.66 17.14
C VAL A 152 4.06 -9.15 17.47
N CYS A 153 5.17 -9.82 17.17
CA CYS A 153 5.37 -11.20 17.59
C CYS A 153 6.87 -11.57 17.61
N PRO A 154 7.29 -12.49 18.51
CA PRO A 154 8.70 -12.85 18.68
C PRO A 154 9.12 -13.93 17.68
N SER A 155 8.92 -13.68 16.38
CA SER A 155 9.30 -14.63 15.33
C SER A 155 9.91 -13.92 14.13
N GLU A 156 10.80 -14.62 13.43
CA GLU A 156 11.44 -14.10 12.22
C GLU A 156 10.43 -13.71 11.12
N ALA A 157 9.27 -14.37 11.08
CA ALA A 157 8.18 -14.03 10.18
C ALA A 157 7.60 -12.63 10.45
N CYS A 158 7.59 -12.18 11.71
CA CYS A 158 7.21 -10.81 12.07
C CYS A 158 8.36 -9.83 11.87
N PHE A 159 9.58 -10.21 12.26
CA PHE A 159 10.75 -9.34 12.17
C PHE A 159 11.02 -8.91 10.72
N SER A 160 10.95 -9.86 9.78
CA SER A 160 11.13 -9.58 8.35
C SER A 160 10.13 -8.56 7.79
N LYS A 161 8.87 -8.56 8.24
CA LYS A 161 7.87 -7.56 7.87
C LYS A 161 8.14 -6.19 8.49
N ASN A 162 8.73 -6.15 9.68
CA ASN A 162 9.05 -4.91 10.39
C ASN A 162 10.30 -4.20 9.85
N ARG A 163 11.27 -4.96 9.32
CA ARG A 163 12.47 -4.42 8.65
C ARG A 163 12.13 -3.85 7.28
N ARG A 164 11.63 -2.62 7.27
CA ARG A 164 11.13 -1.98 6.05
C ARG A 164 11.48 -0.49 5.96
N ALA A 165 11.34 0.05 4.76
CA ALA A 165 11.10 1.47 4.54
C ALA A 165 9.78 1.65 3.82
N VAL A 166 9.07 2.74 4.12
CA VAL A 166 7.76 3.06 3.55
C VAL A 166 7.83 4.44 2.89
N THR A 167 7.42 4.52 1.64
CA THR A 167 7.27 5.77 0.90
C THR A 167 5.85 6.28 1.13
N VAL A 168 5.72 7.36 1.90
CA VAL A 168 4.43 7.98 2.23
C VAL A 168 4.24 9.24 1.38
N LEU A 169 3.08 9.33 0.72
CA LEU A 169 2.71 10.48 -0.08
C LEU A 169 1.86 11.45 0.74
N SER A 170 2.13 12.74 0.61
CA SER A 170 1.32 13.80 1.19
C SER A 170 0.92 14.80 0.10
N MET A 171 -0.38 15.13 0.08
CA MET A 171 -0.88 16.24 -0.73
C MET A 171 -0.58 17.54 0.00
N GLY A 172 0.40 18.26 -0.50
CA GLY A 172 0.82 19.52 0.06
C GLY A 172 2.18 19.86 -0.52
N ALA A 173 2.26 21.01 -1.19
CA ALA A 173 3.53 21.53 -1.67
C ALA A 173 4.55 21.47 -0.53
N GLY A 174 5.65 20.76 -0.77
CA GLY A 174 6.85 20.95 0.03
C GLY A 174 7.21 22.44 -0.05
N ALA A 175 6.91 23.16 1.01
CA ALA A 175 7.34 24.53 1.27
C ALA A 175 8.18 24.51 2.54
#